data_AF-A0A7M3YLZ3-F1
#
_entry.id   AF-A0A7M3YLZ3-F1
#
_cell.length_a   1.000
_cell.length_b   1.000
_cell.length_c   1.000
_cell.angle_alpha   90.00
_cell.angle_beta   90.00
_cell.angle_gamma   90.00
#
_symmetry.space_group_name_H-M   'P 1'
#
loop_
_entity.id
_entity.type
_entity.pdbx_description
1 polymer ?
#
loop_
_entity_poly.entity_id
_entity_poly.type
_entity_poly.pdbx_seq_one_letter_code
_entity_poly.pdbx_strand_id
1 'polypeptide(L)'
;MDDIQEQISLYEAIIEVNYEYWITENELDVEVEDFRLQVDLRYRLRFQTFPVGDEHIEARMDEICDEVGEELVTNEITSQENEESNKLKERFLKSVEIFLRQKSEAYEQSYPQNRRLKRKDIKIIQKIDFLTDVIDDKNAYVDIFDEMV
;
A
#
# COMPACT_ATOMS: atom_id res chain seq x y z
N MET A 1 -24.53 39.69 -0.87
CA MET A 1 -24.90 38.49 -0.11
C MET A 1 -24.93 37.26 -0.99
N ASP A 2 -25.10 37.40 -2.32
CA ASP A 2 -25.06 36.29 -3.27
C ASP A 2 -23.64 35.71 -3.51
N ASP A 3 -22.60 36.55 -3.60
CA ASP A 3 -21.25 36.10 -3.97
C ASP A 3 -20.64 35.03 -3.04
N ILE A 4 -20.87 35.12 -1.73
CA ILE A 4 -20.36 34.12 -0.76
C ILE A 4 -21.11 32.80 -0.92
N GLN A 5 -22.40 32.85 -1.23
CA GLN A 5 -23.21 31.66 -1.40
C GLN A 5 -22.85 30.93 -2.70
N GLU A 6 -22.56 31.67 -3.77
CA GLU A 6 -22.01 31.12 -5.00
C GLU A 6 -20.64 30.46 -4.77
N GLN A 7 -19.76 31.08 -3.99
CA GLN A 7 -18.46 30.50 -3.64
C GLN A 7 -18.56 29.23 -2.79
N ILE A 8 -19.53 29.16 -1.87
CA ILE A 8 -19.79 27.94 -1.09
C ILE A 8 -20.28 26.82 -2.01
N SER A 9 -21.22 27.11 -2.90
CA SER A 9 -21.70 26.10 -3.86
C SER A 9 -20.62 25.64 -4.83
N LEU A 10 -19.72 26.54 -5.26
CA LEU A 10 -18.57 26.18 -6.08
C LEU A 10 -17.60 25.27 -5.32
N TYR A 11 -17.29 25.60 -4.07
CA TYR A 11 -16.45 24.77 -3.21
C TYR A 11 -17.03 23.36 -3.02
N GLU A 12 -18.32 23.27 -2.69
CA GLU A 12 -19.00 21.98 -2.50
C GLU A 12 -18.96 21.15 -3.79
N ALA A 13 -19.23 21.76 -4.94
CA ALA A 13 -19.19 21.08 -6.22
C ALA A 13 -17.77 20.58 -6.59
N ILE A 14 -16.73 21.37 -6.36
CA ILE A 14 -15.35 20.96 -6.64
C ILE A 14 -14.96 19.76 -5.76
N ILE A 15 -15.30 19.80 -4.48
CA ILE A 15 -15.00 18.70 -3.54
C ILE A 15 -15.78 17.44 -3.94
N GLU A 16 -17.07 17.56 -4.28
CA GLU A 16 -17.91 16.41 -4.65
C GLU A 16 -17.39 15.72 -5.92
N VAL A 17 -17.08 16.49 -6.97
CA VAL A 17 -16.55 15.95 -8.23
C VAL A 17 -15.20 15.27 -8.02
N ASN A 18 -14.29 15.90 -7.27
CA ASN A 18 -12.98 15.33 -7.00
C ASN A 18 -13.05 14.12 -6.07
N TYR A 19 -13.96 14.11 -5.11
CA TYR A 19 -14.19 12.95 -4.25
C TYR A 19 -14.74 11.75 -5.06
N GLU A 20 -15.68 12.00 -5.97
CA GLU A 20 -16.20 10.94 -6.85
C GLU A 20 -15.06 10.35 -7.69
N TYR A 21 -14.28 11.20 -8.35
CA TYR A 21 -13.18 10.78 -9.21
C TYR A 21 -12.05 10.07 -8.45
N TRP A 22 -11.55 10.64 -7.35
CA TRP A 22 -10.38 10.09 -6.66
C TRP A 22 -10.72 8.99 -5.66
N ILE A 23 -11.83 9.08 -4.95
CA ILE A 23 -12.18 8.14 -3.86
C ILE A 23 -13.16 7.08 -4.35
N THR A 24 -14.27 7.50 -4.97
CA THR A 24 -15.33 6.55 -5.37
C THR A 24 -14.91 5.67 -6.53
N GLU A 25 -14.31 6.22 -7.59
CA GLU A 25 -13.86 5.42 -8.74
C GLU A 25 -12.70 4.47 -8.39
N ASN A 26 -11.86 4.83 -7.41
CA ASN A 26 -10.74 4.00 -6.94
C ASN A 26 -11.12 3.10 -5.74
N GLU A 27 -12.40 3.05 -5.36
CA GLU A 27 -12.94 2.22 -4.26
C GLU A 27 -12.18 2.40 -2.92
N LEU A 28 -11.72 3.61 -2.63
CA LEU A 28 -10.98 3.91 -1.39
C LEU A 28 -11.93 4.01 -0.18
N ASP A 29 -11.52 3.47 0.96
CA ASP A 29 -12.26 3.54 2.23
C ASP A 29 -11.96 4.85 2.98
N VAL A 30 -12.33 5.98 2.37
CA VAL A 30 -12.14 7.33 2.94
C VAL A 30 -13.49 8.06 2.94
N GLU A 31 -13.89 8.61 4.08
CA GLU A 31 -15.13 9.40 4.17
C GLU A 31 -14.96 10.77 3.48
N VAL A 32 -16.05 11.32 2.92
CA VAL A 32 -16.07 12.63 2.26
C VAL A 32 -15.55 13.71 3.19
N GLU A 33 -15.93 13.67 4.46
CA GLU A 33 -15.51 14.61 5.48
C GLU A 33 -13.99 14.58 5.72
N ASP A 34 -13.38 13.40 5.67
CA ASP A 34 -11.94 13.24 5.86
C ASP A 34 -11.16 13.73 4.66
N PHE A 35 -11.62 13.42 3.44
CA PHE A 35 -11.06 13.98 2.20
C PHE A 35 -11.13 15.51 2.22
N ARG A 36 -12.32 16.05 2.53
CA ARG A 36 -12.53 17.50 2.65
C ARG A 36 -11.60 18.14 3.68
N LEU A 37 -11.43 17.49 4.84
CA LEU A 37 -10.54 17.99 5.89
C LEU A 37 -9.08 18.05 5.41
N GLN A 38 -8.60 17.01 4.72
CA GLN A 38 -7.24 16.98 4.20
C GLN A 38 -7.00 18.08 3.15
N VAL A 39 -7.93 18.25 2.23
CA VAL A 39 -7.91 19.32 1.22
C VAL A 39 -7.90 20.69 1.90
N ASP A 40 -8.80 20.93 2.85
CA ASP A 40 -8.88 22.20 3.60
C ASP A 40 -7.60 22.51 4.37
N LEU A 41 -6.99 21.51 5.01
CA LEU A 41 -5.74 21.66 5.75
C LEU A 41 -4.61 22.07 4.81
N ARG A 42 -4.46 21.39 3.66
CA ARG A 42 -3.44 21.73 2.67
C ARG A 42 -3.67 23.10 2.06
N TYR A 43 -4.91 23.43 1.75
CA TYR A 43 -5.29 24.74 1.21
C TYR A 43 -4.86 25.86 2.14
N ARG A 44 -5.20 25.73 3.43
CA ARG A 44 -4.84 26.74 4.44
C ARG A 44 -3.34 26.78 4.72
N LEU A 45 -2.65 25.64 4.68
CA LEU A 45 -1.20 25.61 4.85
C LEU A 45 -0.48 26.32 3.69
N ARG A 46 -0.94 26.12 2.45
CA ARG A 46 -0.29 26.66 1.25
C ARG A 46 -0.63 28.12 1.01
N PHE A 47 -1.90 28.49 1.12
CA PHE A 47 -2.39 29.82 0.74
C PHE A 47 -2.68 30.74 1.94
N GLN A 48 -2.66 30.20 3.17
CA GLN A 48 -2.92 30.96 4.41
C GLN A 48 -4.29 31.64 4.43
N THR A 49 -5.22 31.15 3.61
CA THR A 49 -6.59 31.64 3.43
C THR A 49 -7.57 30.48 3.52
N PHE A 50 -8.83 30.81 3.81
CA PHE A 50 -9.92 29.85 3.66
C PHE A 50 -10.31 29.75 2.18
N PRO A 51 -10.72 28.57 1.72
CA PRO A 51 -11.25 28.39 0.37
C PRO A 51 -12.36 29.38 0.02
N VAL A 52 -13.36 29.46 0.90
CA VAL A 52 -14.49 30.38 0.76
C VAL A 52 -14.00 31.81 1.03
N GLY A 53 -14.12 32.68 0.04
CA GLY A 53 -13.59 34.05 0.07
C GLY A 53 -12.33 34.26 -0.76
N ASP A 54 -11.75 33.21 -1.36
CA ASP A 54 -10.62 33.33 -2.29
C ASP A 54 -11.12 33.54 -3.73
N GLU A 55 -10.60 34.56 -4.42
CA GLU A 55 -10.94 34.87 -5.82
C GLU A 55 -10.42 33.82 -6.81
N HIS A 56 -9.43 33.02 -6.39
CA HIS A 56 -8.80 31.98 -7.21
C HIS A 56 -9.07 30.56 -6.70
N ILE A 57 -10.19 30.36 -5.99
CA ILE A 57 -10.55 29.06 -5.39
C ILE A 57 -10.56 27.92 -6.42
N GLU A 58 -11.10 28.13 -7.61
CA GLU A 58 -11.27 27.08 -8.62
C GLU A 58 -9.93 26.45 -9.02
N ALA A 59 -8.97 27.26 -9.46
CA ALA A 59 -7.66 26.77 -9.89
C ALA A 59 -6.82 26.20 -8.73
N ARG A 60 -6.91 26.80 -7.54
CA ARG A 60 -6.12 26.40 -6.38
C ARG A 60 -6.65 25.14 -5.70
N MET A 61 -7.98 24.98 -5.69
CA MET A 61 -8.63 23.84 -5.07
C MET A 61 -8.42 22.59 -5.90
N ASP A 62 -8.56 22.70 -7.22
CA ASP A 62 -8.37 21.59 -8.15
C ASP A 62 -6.97 20.97 -8.02
N GLU A 63 -5.93 21.83 -8.00
CA GLU A 63 -4.54 21.40 -7.77
C GLU A 63 -4.37 20.65 -6.44
N ILE A 64 -5.00 21.11 -5.37
CA ILE A 64 -4.88 20.47 -4.05
C ILE A 64 -5.68 19.18 -3.99
N CYS A 65 -6.87 19.14 -4.60
CA CYS A 65 -7.66 17.93 -4.71
C CYS A 65 -6.89 16.83 -5.44
N ASP A 66 -6.23 17.17 -6.56
CA ASP A 66 -5.38 16.24 -7.30
C ASP A 66 -4.20 15.75 -6.46
N GLU A 67 -3.48 16.65 -5.79
CA GLU A 67 -2.36 16.27 -4.91
C GLU A 67 -2.80 15.34 -3.76
N VAL A 68 -3.96 15.59 -3.15
CA VAL A 68 -4.50 14.76 -2.06
C VAL A 68 -5.00 13.42 -2.61
N GLY A 69 -5.73 13.44 -3.71
CA GLY A 69 -6.28 12.25 -4.35
C GLY A 69 -5.19 11.28 -4.80
N GLU A 70 -4.18 11.77 -5.51
CA GLU A 70 -3.04 10.97 -5.96
C GLU A 70 -2.29 10.33 -4.77
N GLU A 71 -2.10 11.08 -3.69
CA GLU A 71 -1.44 10.58 -2.49
C GLU A 71 -2.26 9.48 -1.79
N LEU A 72 -3.58 9.63 -1.69
CA LEU A 72 -4.44 8.61 -1.10
C LEU A 72 -4.43 7.31 -1.92
N VAL A 73 -4.55 7.41 -3.24
CA VAL A 73 -4.46 6.26 -4.14
C VAL A 73 -3.09 5.58 -4.03
N THR A 74 -2.01 6.36 -4.03
CA THR A 74 -0.64 5.82 -3.94
C THR A 74 -0.39 5.15 -2.59
N ASN A 75 -0.89 5.73 -1.50
CA ASN A 75 -0.78 5.15 -0.16
C ASN A 75 -1.56 3.84 -0.03
N GLU A 76 -2.72 3.73 -0.66
CA GLU A 76 -3.49 2.50 -0.65
C GLU A 76 -2.78 1.40 -1.46
N ILE A 77 -2.31 1.70 -2.68
CA ILE A 77 -1.55 0.76 -3.51
C ILE A 77 -0.31 0.25 -2.75
N THR A 78 0.46 1.16 -2.16
CA THR A 78 1.67 0.78 -1.41
C THR A 78 1.33 0.00 -0.14
N SER A 79 0.20 0.28 0.52
CA SER A 79 -0.27 -0.50 1.66
C SER A 79 -0.66 -1.93 1.25
N GLN A 80 -1.35 -2.09 0.12
CA GLN A 80 -1.71 -3.38 -0.45
C GLN A 80 -0.47 -4.20 -0.85
N GLU A 81 0.49 -3.58 -1.55
CA GLU A 81 1.77 -4.22 -1.90
C GLU A 81 2.54 -4.69 -0.65
N ASN A 82 2.56 -3.86 0.39
CA ASN A 82 3.19 -4.21 1.67
C ASN A 82 2.46 -5.37 2.37
N GLU A 83 1.13 -5.40 2.34
CA GLU A 83 0.36 -6.51 2.89
C GLU A 83 0.62 -7.83 2.15
N GLU A 84 0.66 -7.81 0.82
CA GLU A 84 0.97 -9.00 0.02
C GLU A 84 2.39 -9.49 0.28
N SER A 85 3.36 -8.58 0.32
CA SER A 85 4.75 -8.88 0.68
C SER A 85 4.83 -9.49 2.09
N ASN A 86 4.10 -8.95 3.06
CA ASN A 86 4.05 -9.47 4.42
C ASN A 86 3.41 -10.87 4.50
N LYS A 87 2.29 -11.09 3.80
CA LYS A 87 1.66 -12.41 3.69
C LYS A 87 2.61 -13.43 3.07
N LEU A 88 3.37 -13.04 2.05
CA LEU A 88 4.34 -13.90 1.40
C LEU A 88 5.56 -14.19 2.31
N LYS A 89 6.03 -13.19 3.07
CA LYS A 89 7.06 -13.35 4.11
C LYS A 89 6.64 -14.33 5.21
N GLU A 90 5.40 -14.24 5.69
CA GLU A 90 4.88 -15.20 6.68
C GLU A 90 4.79 -16.62 6.13
N ARG A 91 4.34 -16.79 4.89
CA ARG A 91 4.32 -18.10 4.22
C ARG A 91 5.72 -18.67 4.10
N PHE A 92 6.68 -17.87 3.65
CA PHE A 92 8.08 -18.27 3.55
C PHE A 92 8.64 -18.75 4.90
N LEU A 93 8.40 -18.01 5.99
CA LEU A 93 8.86 -18.37 7.33
C LEU A 93 8.27 -19.71 7.80
N LYS A 94 6.96 -19.94 7.57
CA LYS A 94 6.32 -21.23 7.88
C LYS A 94 6.94 -22.37 7.09
N SER A 95 7.18 -22.20 5.79
CA SER A 95 7.81 -23.22 4.95
C SER A 95 9.25 -23.50 5.38
N VAL A 96 10.01 -22.47 5.79
CA VAL A 96 11.35 -22.61 6.37
C VAL A 96 11.31 -23.39 7.69
N GLU A 97 10.34 -23.11 8.57
CA GLU A 97 10.19 -23.82 9.83
C GLU A 97 9.91 -25.31 9.62
N ILE A 98 8.97 -25.65 8.73
CA ILE A 98 8.65 -27.03 8.35
C ILE A 98 9.89 -27.73 7.80
N PHE A 99 10.62 -27.07 6.90
CA PHE A 99 11.84 -27.62 6.31
C PHE A 99 12.92 -27.87 7.35
N LEU A 100 13.16 -26.93 8.27
CA LEU A 100 14.13 -27.09 9.35
C LEU A 100 13.74 -28.22 10.30
N ARG A 101 12.44 -28.39 10.58
CA ARG A 101 11.93 -29.50 11.39
C ARG A 101 12.16 -30.85 10.71
N GLN A 102 11.79 -31.00 9.44
CA GLN A 102 12.06 -32.22 8.65
C GLN A 102 13.56 -32.52 8.58
N LYS A 103 14.37 -31.48 8.36
CA LYS A 103 15.83 -31.57 8.33
C LYS A 103 16.40 -32.00 9.69
N SER A 104 15.77 -31.64 10.80
CA SER A 104 16.17 -32.06 12.15
C SER A 104 15.81 -33.52 12.47
N GLU A 105 14.74 -34.04 11.86
CA GLU A 105 14.25 -35.42 12.05
C GLU A 105 14.98 -36.43 11.13
N ALA A 106 15.67 -35.98 10.08
CA ALA A 106 16.48 -36.83 9.20
C ALA A 106 17.69 -37.43 9.95
N TYR A 107 17.61 -38.73 10.24
CA TYR A 107 18.46 -39.48 11.19
C TYR A 107 19.95 -39.67 10.82
N GLU A 108 20.50 -38.99 9.80
CA GLU A 108 21.90 -39.15 9.38
C GLU A 108 22.59 -37.83 9.02
N GLN A 109 22.47 -36.80 9.87
CA GLN A 109 23.31 -35.61 9.70
C GLN A 109 24.69 -35.82 10.32
N SER A 110 25.62 -36.31 9.49
CA SER A 110 27.04 -36.28 9.83
C SER A 110 27.58 -34.84 9.81
N TYR A 111 28.39 -34.51 10.81
CA TYR A 111 29.16 -33.27 10.85
C TYR A 111 30.02 -33.14 9.56
N PRO A 112 30.03 -32.00 8.84
CA PRO A 112 29.64 -30.66 9.25
C PRO A 112 28.37 -30.19 8.53
N GLN A 113 27.42 -31.09 8.23
CA GLN A 113 26.08 -30.71 7.76
C GLN A 113 25.28 -30.10 8.92
N ASN A 114 25.81 -29.01 9.46
CA ASN A 114 25.24 -28.27 10.57
C ASN A 114 23.88 -27.71 10.14
N ARG A 115 22.97 -27.63 11.11
CA ARG A 115 21.62 -27.02 11.15
C ARG A 115 21.44 -25.64 10.46
N ARG A 116 22.46 -25.10 9.81
CA ARG A 116 22.41 -23.84 9.06
C ARG A 116 21.54 -24.00 7.81
N LEU A 117 20.61 -23.06 7.67
CA LEU A 117 19.87 -22.80 6.44
C LEU A 117 20.86 -22.33 5.37
N LYS A 118 20.83 -22.92 4.18
CA LYS A 118 21.67 -22.50 3.03
C LYS A 118 20.78 -21.98 1.91
N ARG A 119 21.29 -21.09 1.05
CA ARG A 119 20.56 -20.60 -0.15
C ARG A 119 20.03 -21.72 -1.05
N LYS A 120 20.73 -22.86 -1.12
CA LYS A 120 20.26 -24.05 -1.85
C LYS A 120 19.00 -24.68 -1.23
N ASP A 121 18.82 -24.57 0.09
CA ASP A 121 17.67 -25.11 0.81
C ASP A 121 16.41 -24.28 0.49
N ILE A 122 16.57 -22.95 0.37
CA ILE A 122 15.50 -22.03 -0.07
C ILE A 122 15.00 -22.37 -1.47
N LYS A 123 15.93 -22.62 -2.41
CA LYS A 123 15.57 -23.05 -3.77
C LYS A 123 14.80 -24.38 -3.80
N ILE A 124 15.04 -25.26 -2.82
CA ILE A 124 14.31 -26.53 -2.70
C ILE A 124 12.89 -26.26 -2.17
N ILE A 125 12.76 -25.48 -1.10
CA ILE A 125 11.45 -25.09 -0.52
C ILE A 125 10.59 -24.44 -1.59
N GLN A 126 11.14 -23.45 -2.28
CA GLN A 126 10.46 -22.72 -3.34
C GLN A 126 10.04 -23.61 -4.51
N LYS A 127 10.89 -24.55 -4.92
CA LYS A 127 10.53 -25.50 -5.98
C LYS A 127 9.38 -26.41 -5.53
N ILE A 128 9.34 -26.82 -4.27
CA ILE A 128 8.26 -27.64 -3.72
C ILE A 128 6.98 -26.82 -3.67
N ASP A 129 7.02 -25.64 -3.06
CA ASP A 129 5.85 -24.77 -2.88
C ASP A 129 5.26 -24.31 -4.22
N PHE A 130 6.09 -24.03 -5.23
CA PHE A 130 5.65 -23.73 -6.60
C PHE A 130 5.00 -24.93 -7.29
N LEU A 131 5.53 -26.14 -7.09
CA LEU A 131 4.94 -27.36 -7.67
C LEU A 131 3.62 -27.75 -7.00
N THR A 132 3.37 -27.28 -5.79
CA THR A 132 2.13 -27.50 -5.03
C THR A 132 1.14 -26.34 -5.14
N ASP A 133 1.37 -25.38 -6.04
CA ASP A 133 0.55 -24.16 -6.24
C ASP A 133 0.34 -23.34 -4.94
N VAL A 134 1.35 -23.32 -4.06
CA VAL A 134 1.35 -22.50 -2.83
C VAL A 134 1.88 -21.09 -3.11
N ILE A 135 2.73 -20.95 -4.13
CA ILE A 135 3.29 -19.69 -4.62
C ILE A 135 3.14 -19.61 -6.13
N ASP A 136 2.83 -18.42 -6.63
CA ASP A 136 2.56 -18.17 -8.04
C ASP A 136 3.83 -17.88 -8.85
N ASP A 137 4.89 -17.38 -8.18
CA ASP A 137 6.17 -17.09 -8.81
C ASP A 137 7.27 -18.08 -8.38
N LYS A 138 8.01 -18.56 -9.37
CA LYS A 138 9.19 -19.39 -9.25
C LYS A 138 10.37 -18.69 -8.56
N ASN A 139 10.38 -17.36 -8.44
CA ASN A 139 11.44 -16.56 -7.80
C ASN A 139 11.03 -15.85 -6.49
N ALA A 140 9.74 -15.83 -6.13
CA ALA A 140 9.19 -15.13 -4.97
C ALA A 140 9.96 -15.25 -3.64
N TYR A 141 10.37 -16.46 -3.24
CA TYR A 141 11.09 -16.68 -1.98
C TYR A 141 12.57 -16.33 -2.01
N VAL A 142 13.21 -16.30 -3.20
CA VAL A 142 14.59 -15.82 -3.30
C VAL A 142 14.63 -14.33 -3.07
N ASP A 143 13.70 -13.60 -3.70
CA ASP A 143 13.63 -12.14 -3.62
C ASP A 143 13.33 -11.70 -2.18
N ILE A 144 12.38 -12.36 -1.50
CA ILE A 144 12.14 -12.14 -0.06
C ILE A 144 13.37 -12.44 0.79
N PHE A 145 14.06 -13.55 0.52
CA PHE A 145 15.24 -13.90 1.31
C PHE A 145 16.36 -12.88 1.15
N ASP A 146 16.58 -12.38 -0.06
CA ASP A 146 17.58 -11.35 -0.33
C ASP A 146 17.17 -9.98 0.28
N GLU A 147 15.87 -9.68 0.45
CA GLU A 147 15.42 -8.51 1.24
C GLU A 147 15.67 -8.64 2.76
N MET A 148 15.66 -9.88 3.29
CA MET A 148 15.75 -10.14 4.73
C MET A 148 17.18 -10.25 5.29
N VAL A 149 18.19 -10.35 4.42
CA VAL A 149 19.61 -10.61 4.77
C VAL A 149 20.45 -9.35 4.63
#